data_AF-A0A7C8IJY7-F1
#
_entry.id   AF-A0A7C8IJY7-F1
#
_cell.length_a   1.000
_cell.length_b   1.000
_cell.length_c   1.000
_cell.angle_alpha   90.00
_cell.angle_beta   90.00
_cell.angle_gamma   90.00
#
_symmetry.space_group_name_H-M   'P 1'
#
loop_
_entity.id
_entity.type
_entity.pdbx_description
1 polymer ?
#
loop_
_entity_poly.entity_id
_entity_poly.type
_entity_poly.pdbx_seq_one_letter_code
_entity_poly.pdbx_strand_id
1 'polypeptide(L)'
;MPTAVSKASDKTWFYHIYSIWLFTRSDLKSIVFPQTIFGVLTALALDTDEDGFLLWGRVLPRIPSVMFWVWINLLPLDIDNQRQPASVIEDKHNKPWRPIPSRRMTEAQAKIIMLGFYSLAICASFQVGGLKQSLVLIILGYGYNDLHLADWHWTSRNAMNALGFYGFASGALDVALRGLELDMNRDMTWWLVITTAVVFSTVQTQDMADQAGDRLRGRASFPLVMGDGCARWLTALPVAAWSIFCPLFWKTGTSPTVLIGAIGMVVSCSLLVCREVEADKRTFRLWTIWMAGLYVLPLWGAVESGGIDAGYAAVAPELPSSGSTPPTPDFVMHSFSGMTGGTALEGLDKDTCLAKGLKGGVVRLIYIVAFLVPEGFQHSPRGSRDHMVPEMKTDLEKGTVTMIPEDVKDMFYQDLDDETVAELAKDLRPQSIGAFWSTTKHAAWRIIPTI
;
A
#
# COMPACT_ATOMS: atom_id res chain seq x y z
N MET A 1 41.88 -3.10 -50.93
CA MET A 1 41.49 -2.71 -49.55
C MET A 1 40.06 -3.18 -49.32
N PRO A 2 39.81 -4.17 -48.46
CA PRO A 2 38.44 -4.57 -48.12
C PRO A 2 37.87 -3.55 -47.12
N THR A 3 36.69 -3.04 -47.44
CA THR A 3 35.87 -2.17 -46.61
C THR A 3 35.48 -2.88 -45.32
N ALA A 4 35.89 -2.33 -44.17
CA ALA A 4 35.44 -2.76 -42.86
C ALA A 4 33.95 -2.40 -42.70
N VAL A 5 33.07 -3.34 -43.03
CA VAL A 5 31.68 -3.31 -42.56
C VAL A 5 31.73 -3.52 -41.05
N SER A 6 31.52 -2.45 -40.28
CA SER A 6 31.37 -2.58 -38.83
C SER A 6 30.18 -3.48 -38.56
N LYS A 7 30.40 -4.69 -38.04
CA LYS A 7 29.33 -5.50 -37.46
C LYS A 7 28.67 -4.65 -36.38
N ALA A 8 27.41 -4.29 -36.58
CA ALA A 8 26.60 -3.77 -35.50
C ALA A 8 26.66 -4.80 -34.37
N SER A 9 27.18 -4.40 -33.20
CA SER A 9 27.15 -5.26 -32.03
C SER A 9 25.69 -5.60 -31.74
N ASP A 10 25.33 -6.87 -31.82
CA ASP A 10 24.01 -7.33 -31.41
C ASP A 10 23.79 -6.94 -29.95
N LYS A 11 22.78 -6.11 -29.71
CA LYS A 11 22.42 -5.64 -28.37
C LYS A 11 21.83 -6.82 -27.60
N THR A 12 22.26 -7.02 -26.35
CA THR A 12 21.78 -8.13 -25.51
C THR A 12 20.37 -7.90 -24.99
N TRP A 13 19.68 -8.96 -24.54
CA TRP A 13 18.39 -8.83 -23.84
C TRP A 13 18.46 -7.88 -22.64
N PHE A 14 19.55 -7.95 -21.87
CA PHE A 14 19.80 -7.05 -20.74
C PHE A 14 19.84 -5.58 -21.18
N TYR A 15 20.45 -5.29 -22.33
CA TYR A 15 20.49 -3.93 -22.88
C TYR A 15 19.08 -3.38 -23.11
N HIS A 16 18.18 -4.20 -23.65
CA HIS A 16 16.80 -3.80 -23.95
C HIS A 16 15.98 -3.63 -22.67
N ILE A 17 16.03 -4.59 -21.74
CA ILE A 17 15.33 -4.51 -20.44
C ILE A 17 15.78 -3.26 -19.67
N TYR A 18 17.09 -3.02 -19.61
CA TYR A 18 17.62 -1.83 -18.96
C TYR A 18 17.14 -0.54 -19.64
N SER A 19 17.01 -0.52 -20.96
CA SER A 19 16.49 0.64 -21.69
C SER A 19 15.01 0.90 -21.38
N ILE A 20 14.20 -0.15 -21.19
CA ILE A 20 12.80 -0.01 -20.74
C ILE A 20 12.74 0.53 -19.32
N TRP A 21 13.53 -0.03 -18.41
CA TRP A 21 13.60 0.44 -17.02
C TRP A 21 14.02 1.93 -16.93
N LEU A 22 14.94 2.37 -17.78
CA LEU A 22 15.38 3.77 -17.81
C LEU A 22 14.26 4.77 -18.15
N PHE A 23 13.18 4.38 -18.83
CA PHE A 23 12.04 5.30 -19.05
C PHE A 23 11.35 5.66 -17.73
N THR A 24 11.20 4.70 -16.82
CA THR A 24 10.41 4.85 -15.58
C THR A 24 11.27 5.09 -14.33
N ARG A 25 12.61 5.07 -14.45
CA ARG A 25 13.56 5.14 -13.32
C ARG A 25 13.27 6.29 -12.34
N SER A 26 13.02 7.51 -12.84
CA SER A 26 12.70 8.67 -12.00
C SER A 26 11.36 8.48 -11.29
N ASP A 27 10.43 7.87 -12.01
CA ASP A 27 9.01 7.86 -11.67
C ASP A 27 8.59 6.68 -10.80
N LEU A 28 9.52 5.76 -10.55
CA LEU A 28 9.40 4.76 -9.48
C LEU A 28 9.11 5.43 -8.12
N LYS A 29 9.83 6.51 -7.80
CA LYS A 29 9.74 7.19 -6.49
C LYS A 29 8.65 8.25 -6.43
N SER A 30 8.26 8.85 -7.56
CA SER A 30 7.23 9.90 -7.61
C SER A 30 5.84 9.36 -7.88
N ILE A 31 5.70 8.23 -8.58
CA ILE A 31 4.41 7.67 -8.99
C ILE A 31 4.27 6.22 -8.54
N VAL A 32 5.14 5.29 -8.98
CA VAL A 32 4.89 3.84 -8.79
C VAL A 32 4.75 3.48 -7.31
N PHE A 33 5.73 3.80 -6.47
CA PHE A 33 5.63 3.49 -5.04
C PHE A 33 4.55 4.30 -4.33
N PRO A 34 4.45 5.64 -4.49
CA PRO A 34 3.40 6.41 -3.81
C PRO A 34 1.98 5.99 -4.16
N GLN A 35 1.68 5.72 -5.43
CA GLN A 35 0.33 5.32 -5.86
C GLN A 35 0.01 3.87 -5.44
N THR A 36 1.02 3.00 -5.37
CA THR A 36 0.85 1.67 -4.78
C THR A 36 0.50 1.77 -3.29
N ILE A 37 1.23 2.60 -2.54
CA ILE A 37 0.96 2.87 -1.12
C ILE A 37 -0.46 3.44 -0.95
N PHE A 38 -0.84 4.43 -1.76
CA PHE A 38 -2.18 4.99 -1.75
C PHE A 38 -3.25 3.91 -1.91
N GLY A 39 -3.16 3.11 -2.97
CA GLY A 39 -4.17 2.10 -3.28
C GLY A 39 -4.31 1.06 -2.17
N VAL A 40 -3.18 0.57 -1.64
CA VAL A 40 -3.14 -0.47 -0.61
C VAL A 40 -3.64 0.04 0.75
N LEU A 41 -3.16 1.21 1.20
CA LEU A 41 -3.57 1.75 2.50
C LEU A 41 -5.03 2.22 2.49
N THR A 42 -5.48 2.79 1.38
CA THR A 42 -6.89 3.18 1.23
C THR A 42 -7.78 1.94 1.14
N ALA A 43 -7.34 0.87 0.47
CA ALA A 43 -8.07 -0.40 0.47
C ALA A 43 -8.17 -1.02 1.87
N LEU A 44 -7.09 -1.00 2.65
CA LEU A 44 -7.12 -1.47 4.04
C LEU A 44 -8.06 -0.64 4.92
N ALA A 45 -8.13 0.68 4.69
CA ALA A 45 -9.07 1.55 5.40
C ALA A 45 -10.55 1.31 5.02
N LEU A 46 -10.81 0.58 3.93
CA LEU A 46 -12.14 0.29 3.40
C LEU A 46 -12.60 -1.16 3.61
N ASP A 47 -11.67 -2.12 3.55
CA ASP A 47 -11.96 -3.55 3.63
C ASP A 47 -11.77 -4.03 5.08
N THR A 48 -12.82 -3.83 5.86
CA THR A 48 -12.97 -4.37 7.21
C THR A 48 -13.96 -5.53 7.18
N ASP A 49 -13.79 -6.53 8.05
CA ASP A 49 -14.88 -7.48 8.29
C ASP A 49 -16.05 -6.83 9.05
N GLU A 50 -17.14 -7.57 9.25
CA GLU A 50 -18.35 -7.11 9.98
C GLU A 50 -18.04 -6.64 11.42
N ASP A 51 -16.87 -7.02 11.92
CA ASP A 51 -16.36 -6.77 13.25
C ASP A 51 -15.32 -5.65 13.32
N GLY A 52 -14.97 -5.05 12.17
CA GLY A 52 -14.00 -3.98 12.06
C GLY A 52 -12.54 -4.44 12.00
N PHE A 53 -12.19 -5.70 11.82
CA PHE A 53 -10.78 -6.10 11.68
C PHE A 53 -10.23 -5.81 10.29
N LEU A 54 -8.95 -5.44 10.23
CA LEU A 54 -8.22 -5.31 8.97
C LEU A 54 -8.06 -6.67 8.28
N LEU A 55 -8.51 -6.75 7.03
CA LEU A 55 -8.36 -7.92 6.19
C LEU A 55 -7.00 -7.93 5.49
N TRP A 56 -5.92 -7.86 6.26
CA TRP A 56 -4.53 -7.87 5.79
C TRP A 56 -4.25 -9.00 4.79
N GLY A 57 -4.77 -10.20 5.08
CA GLY A 57 -4.59 -11.38 4.24
C GLY A 57 -5.26 -11.28 2.86
N ARG A 58 -6.22 -10.37 2.67
CA ARG A 58 -6.87 -10.12 1.37
C ARG A 58 -6.16 -9.03 0.56
N VAL A 59 -5.68 -7.98 1.23
CA VAL A 59 -5.10 -6.81 0.55
C VAL A 59 -3.60 -6.94 0.32
N LEU A 60 -2.81 -7.40 1.29
CA LEU A 60 -1.35 -7.45 1.16
C LEU A 60 -0.86 -8.34 -0.01
N PRO A 61 -1.45 -9.51 -0.29
CA PRO A 61 -1.06 -10.31 -1.46
C PRO A 61 -1.30 -9.60 -2.81
N ARG A 62 -2.10 -8.53 -2.84
CA ARG A 62 -2.38 -7.75 -4.06
C ARG A 62 -1.32 -6.69 -4.34
N ILE A 63 -0.40 -6.40 -3.40
CA ILE A 63 0.68 -5.39 -3.59
C ILE A 63 1.44 -5.57 -4.92
N PRO A 64 1.89 -6.80 -5.31
CA PRO A 64 2.58 -6.98 -6.59
C PRO A 64 1.70 -6.62 -7.79
N SER A 65 0.42 -6.97 -7.75
CA SER A 65 -0.55 -6.67 -8.82
C SER A 65 -0.83 -5.18 -8.92
N VAL A 66 -1.00 -4.49 -7.79
CA VAL A 66 -1.19 -3.02 -7.74
C VAL A 66 0.04 -2.31 -8.30
N MET A 67 1.24 -2.67 -7.83
CA MET A 67 2.49 -2.07 -8.29
C MET A 67 2.72 -2.32 -9.78
N PHE A 68 2.45 -3.54 -10.26
CA PHE A 68 2.53 -3.88 -11.67
C PHE A 68 1.52 -3.07 -12.50
N TRP A 69 0.27 -2.94 -12.03
CA TRP A 69 -0.76 -2.16 -12.73
C TRP A 69 -0.37 -0.69 -12.86
N VAL A 70 0.14 -0.07 -11.79
CA VAL A 70 0.62 1.32 -11.84
C VAL A 70 1.77 1.45 -12.83
N TRP A 71 2.77 0.55 -12.76
CA TRP A 71 3.94 0.60 -13.64
C TRP A 71 3.61 0.35 -15.11
N ILE A 72 2.77 -0.64 -15.43
CA ILE A 72 2.44 -0.98 -16.82
C ILE A 72 1.62 0.12 -17.51
N ASN A 73 0.78 0.83 -16.76
CA ASN A 73 0.05 1.99 -17.27
C ASN A 73 0.92 3.26 -17.36
N LEU A 74 1.90 3.42 -16.47
CA LEU A 74 2.84 4.54 -16.51
C LEU A 74 3.85 4.44 -17.65
N LEU A 75 4.38 3.24 -17.91
CA LEU A 75 5.44 3.03 -18.87
C LEU A 75 5.18 3.63 -20.27
N PRO A 76 4.04 3.38 -20.94
CA PRO A 76 3.79 3.98 -22.25
C PRO A 76 3.65 5.51 -22.17
N LEU A 77 3.11 6.06 -21.07
CA LEU A 77 3.03 7.52 -20.87
C LEU A 77 4.43 8.14 -20.72
N ASP A 78 5.34 7.49 -19.99
CA ASP A 78 6.72 7.93 -19.85
C ASP A 78 7.49 7.89 -21.17
N ILE A 79 7.29 6.82 -21.96
CA ILE A 79 7.88 6.72 -23.29
C ILE A 79 7.37 7.85 -24.18
N ASP A 80 6.06 8.12 -24.14
CA ASP A 80 5.42 9.15 -24.95
C ASP A 80 5.89 10.56 -24.58
N ASN A 81 5.98 10.83 -23.27
CA ASN A 81 6.48 12.10 -22.76
C ASN A 81 7.97 12.31 -23.12
N GLN A 82 8.78 11.25 -23.19
CA GLN A 82 10.21 11.34 -23.45
C GLN A 82 10.58 11.33 -24.94
N ARG A 83 9.72 10.82 -25.83
CA ARG A 83 10.04 10.66 -27.26
C ARG A 83 9.97 11.92 -28.10
N GLN A 84 9.30 12.98 -27.63
CA GLN A 84 9.11 14.17 -28.47
C GLN A 84 10.42 14.96 -28.65
N PRO A 85 10.68 15.57 -29.82
CA PRO A 85 11.92 16.31 -30.06
C PRO A 85 12.24 17.38 -29.01
N ALA A 86 11.22 18.11 -28.55
CA ALA A 86 11.37 19.12 -27.49
C ALA A 86 11.74 18.49 -26.13
N SER A 87 11.14 17.34 -25.79
CA SER A 87 11.50 16.55 -24.60
C SER A 87 12.94 16.04 -24.67
N VAL A 88 13.41 15.64 -25.85
CA VAL A 88 14.79 15.15 -26.02
C VAL A 88 15.81 16.27 -25.79
N ILE A 89 15.48 17.52 -26.14
CA ILE A 89 16.34 18.69 -25.87
C ILE A 89 16.40 18.97 -24.36
N GLU A 90 15.24 19.00 -23.69
CA GLU A 90 15.09 19.14 -22.24
C GLU A 90 15.87 18.04 -21.49
N ASP A 91 15.67 16.78 -21.87
CA ASP A 91 16.27 15.64 -21.19
C ASP A 91 17.78 15.52 -21.43
N LYS A 92 18.32 16.00 -22.56
CA LYS A 92 19.78 16.09 -22.73
C LYS A 92 20.43 16.98 -21.65
N HIS A 93 19.71 17.97 -21.16
CA HIS A 93 20.18 18.83 -20.07
C HIS A 93 19.88 18.21 -18.70
N ASN A 94 18.61 17.88 -18.42
CA ASN A 94 18.17 17.47 -17.09
C ASN A 94 18.50 16.00 -16.76
N LYS A 95 18.34 15.10 -17.74
CA LYS A 95 18.32 13.64 -17.56
C LYS A 95 19.04 12.92 -18.73
N PRO A 96 20.34 13.21 -18.99
CA PRO A 96 21.04 12.69 -20.18
C PRO A 96 21.17 11.17 -20.23
N TRP A 97 20.93 10.50 -19.10
CA TRP A 97 20.91 9.04 -18.96
C TRP A 97 19.63 8.38 -19.51
N ARG A 98 18.57 9.14 -19.86
CA ARG A 98 17.32 8.59 -20.41
C ARG A 98 17.56 7.89 -21.76
N PRO A 99 16.69 6.94 -22.18
CA PRO A 99 16.97 6.06 -23.31
C PRO A 99 17.25 6.78 -24.64
N ILE A 100 16.54 7.86 -24.94
CA ILE A 100 16.68 8.59 -26.21
C ILE A 100 17.87 9.55 -26.17
N PRO A 101 18.05 10.42 -25.14
CA PRO A 101 19.25 11.24 -25.01
C PRO A 101 20.57 10.45 -25.00
N SER A 102 20.59 9.29 -24.34
CA SER A 102 21.75 8.38 -24.30
C SER A 102 21.90 7.49 -25.54
N ARG A 103 21.09 7.74 -26.59
CA ARG A 103 21.13 7.04 -27.89
C ARG A 103 20.92 5.53 -27.78
N ARG A 104 20.22 5.07 -26.74
CA ARG A 104 19.90 3.65 -26.59
C ARG A 104 18.78 3.19 -27.51
N MET A 105 17.86 4.11 -27.81
CA MET A 105 16.67 3.91 -28.62
C MET A 105 16.37 5.16 -29.46
N THR A 106 15.86 4.99 -30.68
CA THR A 106 15.37 6.11 -31.51
C THR A 106 13.92 6.47 -31.14
N GLU A 107 13.49 7.68 -31.49
CA GLU A 107 12.10 8.12 -31.28
C GLU A 107 11.07 7.21 -31.98
N ALA A 108 11.41 6.73 -33.18
CA ALA A 108 10.57 5.79 -33.92
C ALA A 108 10.46 4.43 -33.23
N GLN A 109 11.57 3.90 -32.70
CA GLN A 109 11.56 2.66 -31.91
C GLN A 109 10.75 2.82 -30.63
N ALA A 110 10.91 3.95 -29.94
CA ALA A 110 10.17 4.28 -28.74
C ALA A 110 8.66 4.33 -29.01
N LYS A 111 8.22 4.96 -30.11
CA LYS A 111 6.81 5.00 -30.51
C LYS A 111 6.20 3.62 -30.76
N ILE A 112 6.93 2.72 -31.43
CA ILE A 112 6.46 1.34 -31.69
C ILE A 112 6.26 0.59 -30.37
N ILE A 113 7.26 0.66 -29.49
CA ILE A 113 7.24 -0.03 -28.20
C ILE A 113 6.15 0.54 -27.28
N MET A 114 5.97 1.86 -27.28
CA MET A 114 4.89 2.56 -26.58
C MET A 114 3.51 2.03 -26.96
N LEU A 115 3.22 1.92 -28.26
CA LEU A 115 1.95 1.38 -28.74
C LEU A 115 1.75 -0.08 -28.29
N GLY A 116 2.81 -0.88 -28.30
CA GLY A 116 2.79 -2.24 -27.74
C GLY A 116 2.46 -2.27 -26.24
N PHE A 117 3.05 -1.36 -25.46
CA PHE A 117 2.81 -1.25 -24.03
C PHE A 117 1.42 -0.71 -23.69
N TYR A 118 0.81 0.16 -24.50
CA TYR A 118 -0.60 0.53 -24.32
C TYR A 118 -1.52 -0.69 -24.45
N SER A 119 -1.32 -1.52 -25.48
CA SER A 119 -2.06 -2.77 -25.63
C SER A 119 -1.85 -3.72 -24.45
N LEU A 120 -0.60 -3.85 -23.97
CA LEU A 120 -0.29 -4.67 -22.81
C LEU A 120 -0.93 -4.12 -21.52
N ALA A 121 -0.95 -2.80 -21.33
CA ALA A 121 -1.59 -2.15 -20.19
C ALA A 121 -3.10 -2.39 -20.16
N ILE A 122 -3.78 -2.32 -21.32
CA ILE A 122 -5.21 -2.64 -21.43
C ILE A 122 -5.46 -4.12 -21.09
N CYS A 123 -4.69 -5.04 -21.67
CA CYS A 123 -4.83 -6.47 -21.39
C CYS A 123 -4.57 -6.81 -19.91
N ALA A 124 -3.51 -6.23 -19.34
CA ALA A 124 -3.21 -6.38 -17.91
C ALA A 124 -4.36 -5.82 -17.06
N SER A 125 -4.88 -4.64 -17.38
CA SER A 125 -5.98 -4.02 -16.62
C SER A 125 -7.29 -4.82 -16.72
N PHE A 126 -7.57 -5.45 -17.87
CA PHE A 126 -8.68 -6.40 -17.98
C PHE A 126 -8.49 -7.60 -17.04
N GLN A 127 -7.25 -8.08 -16.90
CA GLN A 127 -6.92 -9.23 -16.07
C GLN A 127 -6.77 -8.94 -14.58
N VAL A 128 -6.40 -7.71 -14.17
CA VAL A 128 -6.13 -7.37 -12.76
C VAL A 128 -7.10 -6.35 -12.14
N GLY A 129 -7.92 -5.67 -12.94
CA GLY A 129 -8.74 -4.53 -12.52
C GLY A 129 -8.21 -3.20 -13.06
N GLY A 130 -8.93 -2.09 -12.83
CA GLY A 130 -8.50 -0.75 -13.23
C GLY A 130 -8.68 -0.42 -14.71
N LEU A 131 -9.48 -1.19 -15.48
CA LEU A 131 -9.62 -0.99 -16.93
C LEU A 131 -10.14 0.40 -17.30
N LYS A 132 -11.13 0.93 -16.56
CA LYS A 132 -11.69 2.27 -16.84
C LYS A 132 -10.62 3.35 -16.66
N GLN A 133 -9.84 3.24 -15.58
CA GLN A 133 -8.76 4.14 -15.23
C GLN A 133 -7.61 4.04 -16.23
N SER A 134 -7.27 2.83 -16.69
CA SER A 134 -6.29 2.61 -17.76
C SER A 134 -6.69 3.35 -19.04
N LEU A 135 -7.95 3.21 -19.50
CA LEU A 135 -8.44 3.91 -20.69
C LEU A 135 -8.42 5.44 -20.51
N VAL A 136 -8.80 5.93 -19.33
CA VAL A 136 -8.73 7.36 -18.99
C VAL A 136 -7.28 7.86 -19.01
N LEU A 137 -6.33 7.10 -18.46
CA LEU A 137 -4.91 7.45 -18.47
C LEU A 137 -4.34 7.52 -19.90
N ILE A 138 -4.80 6.66 -20.81
CA ILE A 138 -4.42 6.75 -22.24
C ILE A 138 -4.94 8.05 -22.86
N ILE A 139 -6.20 8.42 -22.61
CA ILE A 139 -6.81 9.67 -23.09
C ILE A 139 -6.06 10.88 -22.51
N LEU A 140 -5.76 10.86 -21.21
CA LEU A 140 -5.00 11.90 -20.56
C LEU A 140 -3.57 11.99 -21.11
N GLY A 141 -2.92 10.87 -21.38
CA GLY A 141 -1.59 10.82 -22.01
C GLY A 141 -1.57 11.47 -23.39
N TYR A 142 -2.54 11.11 -24.23
CA TYR A 142 -2.75 11.73 -25.54
C TYR A 142 -2.98 13.25 -25.41
N GLY A 143 -3.84 13.67 -24.47
CA GLY A 143 -4.06 15.09 -24.19
C GLY A 143 -2.80 15.81 -23.71
N TYR A 144 -2.03 15.17 -22.82
CA TYR A 144 -0.82 15.72 -22.23
C TYR A 144 0.24 15.97 -23.31
N ASN A 145 0.48 14.96 -24.16
CA ASN A 145 1.58 14.95 -25.11
C ASN A 145 1.19 15.43 -26.51
N ASP A 146 0.23 14.79 -27.17
CA ASP A 146 -0.09 15.03 -28.58
C ASP A 146 -1.00 16.25 -28.79
N LEU A 147 -1.84 16.60 -27.81
CA LEU A 147 -2.60 17.86 -27.81
C LEU A 147 -1.87 19.01 -27.09
N HIS A 148 -0.65 18.76 -26.60
CA HIS A 148 0.20 19.73 -25.91
C HIS A 148 -0.45 20.43 -24.71
N LEU A 149 -1.45 19.82 -24.07
CA LEU A 149 -2.14 20.43 -22.93
C LEU A 149 -1.18 20.67 -21.76
N ALA A 150 -0.15 19.86 -21.60
CA ALA A 150 0.86 20.06 -20.55
C ALA A 150 1.84 21.22 -20.81
N ASP A 151 1.91 21.69 -22.06
CA ASP A 151 2.80 22.78 -22.48
C ASP A 151 2.04 24.11 -22.70
N TRP A 152 0.70 24.09 -22.73
CA TRP A 152 -0.14 25.26 -23.03
C TRP A 152 -0.05 26.37 -21.96
N HIS A 153 -0.20 26.01 -20.68
CA HIS A 153 -0.12 26.93 -19.55
C HIS A 153 0.15 26.14 -18.26
N TRP A 154 0.72 26.79 -17.24
CA TRP A 154 1.02 26.14 -15.97
C TRP A 154 -0.22 25.52 -15.30
N THR A 155 -1.39 26.15 -15.43
CA THR A 155 -2.65 25.63 -14.87
C THR A 155 -3.04 24.32 -15.56
N SER A 156 -2.92 24.27 -16.89
CA SER A 156 -3.23 23.09 -17.70
C SER A 156 -2.27 21.95 -17.35
N ARG A 157 -0.97 22.24 -17.20
CA ARG A 157 0.03 21.27 -16.73
C ARG A 157 -0.32 20.69 -15.36
N ASN A 158 -0.62 21.55 -14.39
CA ASN A 158 -1.00 21.11 -13.04
C ASN A 158 -2.31 20.31 -13.05
N ALA A 159 -3.28 20.68 -13.88
CA ALA A 159 -4.53 19.93 -14.06
C ALA A 159 -4.27 18.55 -14.65
N MET A 160 -3.46 18.44 -15.70
CA MET A 160 -3.12 17.15 -16.31
C MET A 160 -2.35 16.24 -15.35
N ASN A 161 -1.40 16.81 -14.58
CA ASN A 161 -0.71 16.07 -13.52
C ASN A 161 -1.69 15.59 -12.44
N ALA A 162 -2.57 16.47 -11.95
CA ALA A 162 -3.55 16.13 -10.92
C ALA A 162 -4.52 15.02 -11.39
N LEU A 163 -5.03 15.12 -12.62
CA LEU A 163 -5.89 14.10 -13.22
C LEU A 163 -5.16 12.78 -13.46
N GLY A 164 -3.88 12.83 -13.82
CA GLY A 164 -3.03 11.64 -13.91
C GLY A 164 -2.87 10.95 -12.55
N PHE A 165 -2.54 11.72 -11.51
CA PHE A 165 -2.47 11.22 -10.13
C PHE A 165 -3.82 10.63 -9.68
N TYR A 166 -4.95 11.28 -9.97
CA TYR A 166 -6.28 10.73 -9.72
C TYR A 166 -6.49 9.38 -10.42
N GLY A 167 -6.13 9.29 -11.70
CA GLY A 167 -6.26 8.06 -12.48
C GLY A 167 -5.43 6.91 -11.92
N PHE A 168 -4.19 7.19 -11.52
CA PHE A 168 -3.33 6.18 -10.88
C PHE A 168 -3.82 5.80 -9.48
N ALA A 169 -4.21 6.77 -8.65
CA ALA A 169 -4.70 6.55 -7.30
C ALA A 169 -5.96 5.69 -7.30
N SER A 170 -6.95 6.09 -8.11
CA SER A 170 -8.24 5.36 -8.22
C SER A 170 -8.07 3.99 -8.87
N GLY A 171 -7.16 3.81 -9.82
CA GLY A 171 -6.91 2.51 -10.43
C GLY A 171 -6.11 1.58 -9.53
N ALA A 172 -5.12 2.09 -8.79
CA ALA A 172 -4.41 1.34 -7.77
C ALA A 172 -5.36 0.85 -6.67
N LEU A 173 -6.30 1.70 -6.25
CA LEU A 173 -7.36 1.33 -5.31
C LEU A 173 -8.28 0.24 -5.89
N ASP A 174 -8.74 0.37 -7.13
CA ASP A 174 -9.59 -0.64 -7.79
C ASP A 174 -8.91 -2.02 -7.85
N VAL A 175 -7.63 -2.07 -8.22
CA VAL A 175 -6.84 -3.32 -8.24
C VAL A 175 -6.63 -3.87 -6.82
N ALA A 176 -6.46 -3.00 -5.82
CA ALA A 176 -6.30 -3.39 -4.43
C ALA A 176 -7.60 -3.95 -3.82
N LEU A 177 -8.77 -3.48 -4.25
CA LEU A 177 -10.07 -3.93 -3.77
C LEU A 177 -10.64 -5.14 -4.53
N ARG A 178 -10.34 -5.25 -5.82
CA ARG A 178 -10.82 -6.24 -6.80
C ARG A 178 -11.71 -7.36 -6.26
N GLY A 179 -12.98 -7.36 -6.67
CA GLY A 179 -13.97 -8.39 -6.35
C GLY A 179 -14.76 -8.11 -5.08
N LEU A 180 -14.49 -7.00 -4.41
CA LEU A 180 -15.33 -6.46 -3.34
C LEU A 180 -16.32 -5.47 -3.97
N GLU A 181 -17.61 -5.78 -3.92
CA GLU A 181 -18.67 -4.80 -4.18
C GLU A 181 -18.74 -3.83 -3.00
N LEU A 182 -17.72 -2.99 -2.85
CA LEU A 182 -17.72 -1.94 -1.85
C LEU A 182 -18.33 -0.70 -2.48
N ASP A 183 -19.45 -0.26 -1.92
CA ASP A 183 -19.95 1.09 -2.17
C ASP A 183 -18.85 2.07 -1.77
N MET A 184 -18.29 2.76 -2.76
CA MET A 184 -17.38 3.87 -2.55
C MET A 184 -18.04 4.85 -1.58
N ASN A 185 -17.60 4.83 -0.32
CA ASN A 185 -18.19 5.71 0.67
C ASN A 185 -17.89 7.17 0.29
N ARG A 186 -18.73 8.07 0.79
CA ARG A 186 -18.64 9.51 0.48
C ARG A 186 -17.26 10.07 0.80
N ASP A 187 -16.63 9.60 1.87
CA ASP A 187 -15.34 10.09 2.36
C ASP A 187 -14.19 9.71 1.41
N MET A 188 -14.20 8.51 0.81
CA MET A 188 -13.20 8.11 -0.18
C MET A 188 -13.31 8.86 -1.50
N THR A 189 -14.55 9.13 -1.94
CA THR A 189 -14.77 9.97 -3.11
C THR A 189 -14.17 11.36 -2.89
N TRP A 190 -14.43 11.96 -1.71
CA TRP A 190 -13.82 13.22 -1.34
C TRP A 190 -12.30 13.12 -1.17
N TRP A 191 -11.79 12.00 -0.67
CA TRP A 191 -10.35 11.81 -0.50
C TRP A 191 -9.59 11.80 -1.82
N LEU A 192 -10.14 11.16 -2.86
CA LEU A 192 -9.60 11.24 -4.21
C LEU A 192 -9.63 12.69 -4.74
N VAL A 193 -10.70 13.44 -4.48
CA VAL A 193 -10.81 14.86 -4.87
C VAL A 193 -9.78 15.72 -4.10
N ILE A 194 -9.62 15.51 -2.80
CA ILE A 194 -8.68 16.22 -1.94
C ILE A 194 -7.25 15.96 -2.40
N THR A 195 -6.86 14.71 -2.59
CA THR A 195 -5.50 14.38 -3.05
C THR A 195 -5.23 14.92 -4.46
N THR A 196 -6.24 14.96 -5.33
CA THR A 196 -6.15 15.64 -6.64
C THR A 196 -5.91 17.15 -6.46
N ALA A 197 -6.62 17.82 -5.55
CA ALA A 197 -6.43 19.24 -5.25
C ALA A 197 -5.05 19.53 -4.61
N VAL A 198 -4.57 18.63 -3.76
CA VAL A 198 -3.21 18.67 -3.19
C VAL A 198 -2.19 18.65 -4.33
N VAL A 199 -2.28 17.69 -5.25
CA VAL A 199 -1.37 17.60 -6.40
C VAL A 199 -1.49 18.85 -7.27
N PHE A 200 -2.69 19.27 -7.66
CA PHE A 200 -2.90 20.46 -8.48
C PHE A 200 -2.22 21.72 -7.91
N SER A 201 -2.28 21.88 -6.59
CA SER A 201 -1.76 23.07 -5.90
C SER A 201 -0.29 22.96 -5.46
N THR A 202 0.35 21.80 -5.59
CA THR A 202 1.73 21.59 -5.07
C THR A 202 2.69 20.86 -6.00
N VAL A 203 2.21 20.24 -7.10
CA VAL A 203 3.04 19.45 -8.02
C VAL A 203 4.13 20.28 -8.70
N GLN A 204 3.92 21.60 -8.83
CA GLN A 204 4.91 22.54 -9.35
C GLN A 204 6.20 22.61 -8.51
N THR A 205 6.25 21.95 -7.33
CA THR A 205 7.50 21.70 -6.60
C THR A 205 8.55 21.05 -7.49
N GLN A 206 8.15 20.18 -8.44
CA GLN A 206 9.07 19.56 -9.40
C GLN A 206 9.66 20.57 -10.38
N ASP A 207 8.85 21.54 -10.82
CA ASP A 207 9.23 22.51 -11.84
C ASP A 207 10.30 23.49 -11.33
N MET A 208 10.48 23.62 -9.99
CA MET A 208 11.50 24.48 -9.39
C MET A 208 12.92 24.12 -9.84
N ALA A 209 13.24 22.82 -9.88
CA ALA A 209 14.54 22.31 -10.31
C ALA A 209 14.69 22.29 -11.84
N ASP A 210 13.57 22.25 -12.57
CA ASP A 210 13.54 22.02 -14.01
C ASP A 210 13.46 23.32 -14.85
N GLN A 211 13.46 24.51 -14.21
CA GLN A 211 13.36 25.83 -14.87
C GLN A 211 14.32 26.05 -16.06
N ALA A 212 15.53 25.49 -16.02
CA ALA A 212 16.48 25.60 -17.13
C ALA A 212 16.05 24.75 -18.34
N GLY A 213 15.65 23.50 -18.09
CA GLY A 213 15.12 22.60 -19.12
C GLY A 213 13.79 23.10 -19.70
N ASP A 214 12.91 23.61 -18.84
CA ASP A 214 11.63 24.21 -19.26
C ASP A 214 11.84 25.41 -20.19
N ARG A 215 12.84 26.26 -19.91
CA ARG A 215 13.22 27.37 -20.80
C ARG A 215 13.71 26.89 -22.15
N LEU A 216 14.54 25.83 -22.20
CA LEU A 216 15.03 25.25 -23.45
C LEU A 216 13.90 24.64 -24.28
N ARG A 217 12.88 24.08 -23.62
CA ARG A 217 11.68 23.55 -24.27
C ARG A 217 10.69 24.63 -24.70
N GLY A 218 10.79 25.85 -24.17
CA GLY A 218 9.80 26.90 -24.36
C GLY A 218 8.50 26.66 -23.58
N ARG A 219 8.56 25.89 -22.48
CA ARG A 219 7.40 25.52 -21.67
C ARG A 219 7.02 26.65 -20.70
N ALA A 220 5.73 26.97 -20.61
CA ALA A 220 5.18 27.94 -19.66
C ALA A 220 4.98 27.33 -18.25
N SER A 221 6.05 26.87 -17.60
CA SER A 221 5.96 26.29 -16.26
C SER A 221 5.70 27.33 -15.17
N PHE A 222 5.13 26.90 -14.04
CA PHE A 222 4.69 27.80 -12.97
C PHE A 222 5.76 28.81 -12.50
N PRO A 223 7.00 28.39 -12.16
CA PRO A 223 8.04 29.34 -11.75
C PRO A 223 8.49 30.29 -12.86
N LEU A 224 8.36 29.91 -14.14
CA LEU A 224 8.70 30.78 -15.27
C LEU A 224 7.62 31.82 -15.55
N VAL A 225 6.35 31.48 -15.33
CA VAL A 225 5.20 32.39 -15.56
C VAL A 225 4.99 33.34 -14.38
N MET A 226 4.98 32.82 -13.14
CA MET A 226 4.71 33.61 -11.94
C MET A 226 5.96 34.30 -11.37
N GLY A 227 7.15 33.85 -11.78
CA GLY A 227 8.43 34.19 -11.17
C GLY A 227 8.78 33.30 -9.98
N ASP A 228 10.06 32.94 -9.85
CA ASP A 228 10.60 31.98 -8.87
C ASP A 228 10.13 32.28 -7.43
N GLY A 229 10.26 33.53 -6.97
CA GLY A 229 9.88 33.90 -5.61
C GLY A 229 8.37 33.75 -5.32
N CYS A 230 7.53 34.19 -6.25
CA CYS A 230 6.08 34.06 -6.11
C CYS A 230 5.66 32.59 -6.15
N ALA A 231 6.24 31.82 -7.08
CA ALA A 231 5.97 30.40 -7.22
C ALA A 231 6.29 29.62 -5.93
N ARG A 232 7.43 29.89 -5.29
CA ARG A 232 7.82 29.24 -4.03
C ARG A 232 6.80 29.48 -2.91
N TRP A 233 6.33 30.71 -2.74
CA TRP A 233 5.28 31.03 -1.75
C TRP A 233 3.95 30.37 -2.08
N LEU A 234 3.52 30.44 -3.35
CA LEU A 234 2.27 29.84 -3.81
C LEU A 234 2.30 28.30 -3.83
N THR A 235 3.47 27.67 -3.67
CA THR A 235 3.61 26.23 -3.44
C THR A 235 3.71 25.88 -1.95
N ALA A 236 4.51 26.64 -1.19
CA ALA A 236 4.72 26.40 0.24
C ALA A 236 3.42 26.58 1.06
N LEU A 237 2.62 27.60 0.74
CA LEU A 237 1.37 27.87 1.46
C LEU A 237 0.36 26.72 1.34
N PRO A 238 0.04 26.17 0.14
CA PRO A 238 -0.78 24.98 0.03
C PRO A 238 -0.19 23.76 0.74
N VAL A 239 1.13 23.50 0.67
CA VAL A 239 1.75 22.38 1.39
C VAL A 239 1.47 22.49 2.89
N ALA A 240 1.69 23.66 3.49
CA ALA A 240 1.40 23.90 4.90
C ALA A 240 -0.11 23.74 5.22
N ALA A 241 -0.98 24.32 4.38
CA ALA A 241 -2.43 24.24 4.58
C ALA A 241 -2.95 22.79 4.52
N TRP A 242 -2.53 22.01 3.53
CA TRP A 242 -2.91 20.60 3.38
C TRP A 242 -2.36 19.72 4.49
N SER A 243 -1.20 20.07 5.06
CA SER A 243 -0.63 19.37 6.22
C SER A 243 -1.48 19.50 7.48
N ILE A 244 -2.38 20.48 7.53
CA ILE A 244 -3.34 20.68 8.62
C ILE A 244 -4.71 20.13 8.22
N PHE A 245 -5.18 20.46 7.01
CA PHE A 245 -6.51 20.07 6.54
C PHE A 245 -6.68 18.56 6.41
N CYS A 246 -5.72 17.85 5.83
CA CYS A 246 -5.87 16.41 5.56
C CYS A 246 -5.99 15.58 6.86
N PRO A 247 -5.16 15.79 7.91
CA PRO A 247 -5.36 15.13 9.21
C PRO A 247 -6.73 15.44 9.85
N LEU A 248 -7.19 16.70 9.74
CA LEU A 248 -8.51 17.11 10.26
C LEU A 248 -9.67 16.43 9.52
N PHE A 249 -9.57 16.30 8.19
CA PHE A 249 -10.56 15.59 7.38
C PHE A 249 -10.73 14.14 7.85
N TRP A 250 -9.61 13.47 8.14
CA TRP A 250 -9.59 12.09 8.66
C TRP A 250 -9.78 11.98 10.17
N LYS A 251 -10.00 13.09 10.88
CA LYS A 251 -10.21 13.16 12.33
C LYS A 251 -9.10 12.46 13.13
N THR A 252 -7.88 12.48 12.61
CA THR A 252 -6.75 11.82 13.27
C THR A 252 -6.31 12.59 14.52
N GLY A 253 -5.71 11.87 15.47
CA GLY A 253 -5.17 12.41 16.71
C GLY A 253 -3.93 13.29 16.51
N THR A 254 -3.35 13.70 17.64
CA THR A 254 -2.24 14.66 17.64
C THR A 254 -0.98 14.12 16.97
N SER A 255 -0.66 12.83 17.16
CA SER A 255 0.57 12.21 16.65
C SER A 255 0.72 12.29 15.11
N PRO A 256 -0.23 11.77 14.29
CA PRO A 256 -0.13 11.86 12.84
C PRO A 256 -0.16 13.29 12.32
N THR A 257 -0.95 14.16 12.97
CA THR A 257 -1.01 15.60 12.64
C THR A 257 0.35 16.28 12.82
N VAL A 258 1.04 16.02 13.94
CA VAL A 258 2.38 16.57 14.21
C VAL A 258 3.41 16.02 13.23
N LEU A 259 3.38 14.72 12.94
CA LEU A 259 4.34 14.09 12.04
C LEU A 259 4.22 14.62 10.61
N ILE A 260 3.01 14.61 10.04
CA ILE A 260 2.74 15.12 8.68
C ILE A 260 2.97 16.63 8.63
N GLY A 261 2.54 17.36 9.65
CA GLY A 261 2.80 18.79 9.82
C GLY A 261 4.29 19.13 9.81
N ALA A 262 5.11 18.37 10.51
CA ALA A 262 6.56 18.57 10.55
C ALA A 262 7.20 18.34 9.18
N ILE A 263 6.83 17.28 8.46
CA ILE A 263 7.35 17.02 7.11
C ILE A 263 6.91 18.13 6.15
N GLY A 264 5.64 18.53 6.18
CA GLY A 264 5.11 19.62 5.34
C GLY A 264 5.77 20.97 5.63
N MET A 265 6.07 21.26 6.90
CA MET A 265 6.82 22.44 7.31
C MET A 265 8.25 22.40 6.76
N VAL A 266 8.93 21.24 6.84
CA VAL A 266 10.28 21.08 6.27
C VAL A 266 10.27 21.31 4.76
N VAL A 267 9.28 20.80 4.03
CA VAL A 267 9.11 21.06 2.58
C VAL A 267 8.92 22.56 2.33
N SER A 268 8.00 23.18 3.07
CA SER A 268 7.67 24.61 2.92
C SER A 268 8.86 25.52 3.23
N CYS A 269 9.58 25.28 4.33
CA CYS A 269 10.79 26.01 4.67
C CYS A 269 11.90 25.79 3.63
N SER A 270 12.08 24.56 3.15
CA SER A 270 13.08 24.25 2.11
C SER A 270 12.78 24.98 0.81
N LEU A 271 11.51 25.07 0.40
CA LEU A 271 11.09 25.86 -0.76
C LEU A 271 11.45 27.35 -0.64
N LEU A 272 11.30 27.94 0.55
CA LEU A 272 11.47 29.37 0.77
C LEU A 272 12.93 29.78 1.04
N VAL A 273 13.69 28.94 1.73
CA VAL A 273 15.05 29.25 2.20
C VAL A 273 16.10 28.77 1.19
N CYS A 274 15.94 27.57 0.63
CA CYS A 274 16.95 26.96 -0.23
C CYS A 274 16.63 27.24 -1.70
N ARG A 275 17.54 27.92 -2.42
CA ARG A 275 17.30 28.36 -3.82
C ARG A 275 18.21 27.73 -4.86
N GLU A 276 18.94 26.69 -4.47
CA GLU A 276 19.84 25.97 -5.36
C GLU A 276 19.10 24.82 -6.06
N VAL A 277 19.43 24.54 -7.31
CA VAL A 277 18.80 23.45 -8.10
C VAL A 277 18.90 22.09 -7.40
N GLU A 278 20.02 21.77 -6.76
CA GLU A 278 20.18 20.52 -6.02
C GLU A 278 19.35 20.50 -4.72
N ALA A 279 19.13 21.67 -4.11
CA ALA A 279 18.18 21.80 -3.02
C ALA A 279 16.75 21.59 -3.52
N ASP A 280 16.35 22.17 -4.64
CA ASP A 280 15.01 21.97 -5.22
C ASP A 280 14.75 20.48 -5.55
N LYS A 281 15.75 19.74 -6.06
CA LYS A 281 15.66 18.28 -6.24
C LYS A 281 15.51 17.52 -4.92
N ARG A 282 16.11 17.98 -3.83
CA ARG A 282 15.91 17.41 -2.49
C ARG A 282 14.52 17.74 -1.96
N THR A 283 14.07 18.99 -2.13
CA THR A 283 12.74 19.46 -1.75
C THR A 283 11.64 18.67 -2.47
N PHE A 284 11.79 18.38 -3.76
CA PHE A 284 10.86 17.52 -4.49
C PHE A 284 10.81 16.10 -3.93
N ARG A 285 11.95 15.51 -3.54
CA ARG A 285 11.96 14.21 -2.85
C ARG A 285 11.26 14.27 -1.49
N LEU A 286 11.48 15.34 -0.71
CA LEU A 286 10.77 15.55 0.54
C LEU A 286 9.26 15.71 0.32
N TRP A 287 8.85 16.40 -0.75
CA TRP A 287 7.46 16.50 -1.15
C TRP A 287 6.87 15.12 -1.52
N THR A 288 7.61 14.23 -2.18
CA THR A 288 7.13 12.86 -2.43
C THR A 288 6.92 12.06 -1.14
N ILE A 289 7.80 12.26 -0.14
CA ILE A 289 7.65 11.65 1.19
C ILE A 289 6.43 12.23 1.92
N TRP A 290 6.24 13.54 1.84
CA TRP A 290 5.07 14.22 2.40
C TRP A 290 3.77 13.71 1.79
N MET A 291 3.69 13.59 0.46
CA MET A 291 2.54 13.00 -0.24
C MET A 291 2.26 11.57 0.23
N ALA A 292 3.29 10.73 0.33
CA ALA A 292 3.15 9.36 0.84
C ALA A 292 2.64 9.34 2.29
N GLY A 293 3.09 10.29 3.13
CA GLY A 293 2.59 10.47 4.49
C GLY A 293 1.11 10.83 4.55
N LEU A 294 0.64 11.71 3.67
CA LEU A 294 -0.80 12.02 3.55
C LEU A 294 -1.63 10.76 3.22
N TYR A 295 -1.09 9.86 2.40
CA TYR A 295 -1.79 8.64 1.98
C TYR A 295 -2.00 7.62 3.10
N VAL A 296 -1.32 7.78 4.24
CA VAL A 296 -1.50 6.92 5.42
C VAL A 296 -2.74 7.33 6.23
N LEU A 297 -3.19 8.58 6.11
CA LEU A 297 -4.26 9.16 6.94
C LEU A 297 -5.58 8.37 6.97
N PRO A 298 -6.11 7.83 5.84
CA PRO A 298 -7.35 7.06 5.87
C PRO A 298 -7.26 5.87 6.82
N LEU A 299 -6.18 5.08 6.72
CA LEU A 299 -5.97 3.91 7.55
C LEU A 299 -5.75 4.31 9.01
N TRP A 300 -4.95 5.36 9.24
CA TRP A 300 -4.66 5.83 10.59
C TRP A 300 -5.92 6.31 11.31
N GLY A 301 -6.74 7.15 10.66
CA GLY A 301 -7.99 7.64 11.23
C GLY A 301 -9.00 6.53 11.49
N ALA A 302 -9.05 5.53 10.62
CA ALA A 302 -9.91 4.36 10.79
C ALA A 302 -9.50 3.52 12.02
N VAL A 303 -8.19 3.35 12.27
CA VAL A 303 -7.67 2.67 13.47
C VAL A 303 -7.94 3.47 14.76
N GLU A 304 -7.69 4.80 14.75
CA GLU A 304 -7.88 5.64 15.95
C GLU A 304 -9.34 5.84 16.35
N SER A 305 -10.25 5.92 15.37
CA SER A 305 -11.69 6.08 15.64
C SER A 305 -12.36 4.80 16.18
N GLY A 306 -11.61 3.71 16.34
CA GLY A 306 -12.14 2.40 16.73
C GLY A 306 -13.00 1.74 15.65
N GLY A 307 -13.03 2.31 14.44
CA GLY A 307 -13.69 1.71 13.28
C GLY A 307 -12.92 0.52 12.71
N ILE A 308 -11.64 0.39 13.08
CA ILE A 308 -10.77 -0.68 12.65
C ILE A 308 -9.89 -1.22 13.79
N ASP A 309 -9.91 -2.53 14.05
CA ASP A 309 -8.95 -3.19 14.94
C ASP A 309 -7.74 -3.71 14.15
N ALA A 310 -6.54 -3.30 14.57
CA ALA A 310 -5.26 -3.74 13.98
C ALA A 310 -4.88 -5.18 14.37
N GLY A 311 -5.70 -5.86 15.18
CA GLY A 311 -5.58 -7.28 15.47
C GLY A 311 -5.76 -8.17 14.24
N TYR A 312 -5.37 -9.44 14.35
CA TYR A 312 -5.58 -10.44 13.30
C TYR A 312 -6.93 -11.12 13.49
N ALA A 313 -7.71 -11.26 12.41
CA ALA A 313 -8.82 -12.21 12.38
C ALA A 313 -8.29 -13.64 12.58
N ALA A 314 -8.96 -14.44 13.41
CA ALA A 314 -8.61 -15.84 13.59
C ALA A 314 -8.82 -16.60 12.27
N VAL A 315 -7.73 -17.02 11.63
CA VAL A 315 -7.80 -17.81 10.39
C VAL A 315 -7.95 -19.28 10.76
N ALA A 316 -9.07 -19.88 10.40
CA ALA A 316 -9.22 -21.34 10.48
C ALA A 316 -8.26 -22.01 9.47
N PRO A 317 -7.53 -23.07 9.87
CA PRO A 317 -6.70 -23.83 8.93
C PRO A 317 -7.56 -24.45 7.82
N GLU A 318 -7.01 -24.55 6.60
CA GLU A 318 -7.63 -25.28 5.48
C GLU A 318 -7.78 -26.77 5.85
N LEU A 319 -9.00 -27.15 6.24
CA LEU A 319 -9.46 -28.48 6.62
C LEU A 319 -8.69 -29.14 7.79
N PRO A 320 -9.37 -29.69 8.81
CA PRO A 320 -8.69 -30.35 9.92
C PRO A 320 -7.91 -31.58 9.44
N SER A 321 -6.58 -31.55 9.57
CA SER A 321 -5.75 -32.74 9.42
C SER A 321 -5.84 -33.58 10.70
N SER A 322 -6.89 -34.37 10.84
CA SER A 322 -7.11 -35.21 12.04
C SER A 322 -6.16 -36.41 12.17
N GLY A 323 -5.23 -36.60 11.22
CA GLY A 323 -4.27 -37.70 11.25
C GLY A 323 -4.90 -39.11 11.19
N SER A 324 -6.23 -39.21 11.06
CA SER A 324 -6.96 -40.48 10.97
C SER A 324 -7.21 -40.87 9.51
N THR A 325 -7.40 -42.18 9.25
CA THR A 325 -7.78 -42.69 7.92
C THR A 325 -9.04 -43.56 8.04
N PRO A 326 -10.17 -43.14 7.43
CA PRO A 326 -10.36 -41.88 6.73
C PRO A 326 -10.27 -40.67 7.71
N PRO A 327 -9.89 -39.48 7.23
CA PRO A 327 -9.83 -38.29 8.06
C PRO A 327 -11.23 -37.97 8.58
N THR A 328 -11.41 -38.06 9.89
CA THR A 328 -12.61 -37.54 10.56
C THR A 328 -12.43 -36.05 10.71
N PRO A 329 -13.39 -35.21 10.31
CA PRO A 329 -13.22 -33.77 10.40
C PRO A 329 -13.46 -33.30 11.85
N ASP A 330 -12.56 -33.70 12.74
CA ASP A 330 -12.56 -33.35 14.15
C ASP A 330 -11.60 -32.18 14.39
N PHE A 331 -11.98 -31.25 15.26
CA PHE A 331 -11.15 -30.11 15.64
C PHE A 331 -10.72 -30.22 17.09
N VAL A 332 -9.41 -30.20 17.33
CA VAL A 332 -8.83 -30.38 18.68
C VAL A 332 -8.40 -29.03 19.23
N MET A 333 -8.82 -28.72 20.44
CA MET A 333 -8.43 -27.52 21.17
C MET A 333 -7.77 -27.91 22.49
N HIS A 334 -6.68 -27.21 22.82
CA HIS A 334 -5.94 -27.41 24.06
C HIS A 334 -5.77 -26.08 24.79
N SER A 335 -6.02 -26.08 26.10
CA SER A 335 -5.85 -24.89 26.96
C SER A 335 -6.57 -23.66 26.38
N PHE A 336 -5.86 -22.54 26.27
CA PHE A 336 -6.36 -21.27 25.78
C PHE A 336 -7.04 -21.35 24.41
N SER A 337 -6.66 -22.30 23.56
CA SER A 337 -7.19 -22.40 22.20
C SER A 337 -8.69 -22.76 22.16
N GLY A 338 -9.29 -23.19 23.27
CA GLY A 338 -10.74 -23.40 23.35
C GLY A 338 -11.55 -22.12 23.15
N MET A 339 -11.03 -20.97 23.61
CA MET A 339 -11.71 -19.68 23.45
C MET A 339 -11.63 -19.16 22.01
N THR A 340 -10.45 -19.24 21.41
CA THR A 340 -10.22 -18.76 20.05
C THR A 340 -10.72 -19.75 19.00
N GLY A 341 -10.61 -21.04 19.27
CA GLY A 341 -11.04 -22.12 18.38
C GLY A 341 -12.55 -22.16 18.18
N GLY A 342 -13.34 -21.91 19.23
CA GLY A 342 -14.79 -21.79 19.11
C GLY A 342 -15.20 -20.70 18.10
N THR A 343 -14.56 -19.53 18.17
CA THR A 343 -14.84 -18.42 17.24
C THR A 343 -14.33 -18.71 15.83
N ALA A 344 -13.16 -19.34 15.70
CA ALA A 344 -12.58 -19.68 14.40
C ALA A 344 -13.43 -20.68 13.58
N LEU A 345 -14.32 -21.42 14.23
CA LEU A 345 -15.14 -22.45 13.59
C LEU A 345 -16.51 -21.96 13.09
N GLU A 346 -16.78 -20.66 13.17
CA GLU A 346 -18.04 -20.10 12.71
C GLU A 346 -18.33 -20.46 11.25
N GLY A 347 -19.46 -21.15 11.04
CA GLY A 347 -19.92 -21.58 9.72
C GLY A 347 -19.05 -22.64 9.04
N LEU A 348 -18.20 -23.33 9.82
CA LEU A 348 -17.37 -24.45 9.37
C LEU A 348 -17.91 -25.82 9.85
N ASP A 349 -19.07 -25.87 10.50
CA ASP A 349 -19.78 -27.12 10.75
C ASP A 349 -20.22 -27.77 9.44
N LYS A 350 -20.43 -29.09 9.49
CA LYS A 350 -20.78 -29.90 8.32
C LYS A 350 -22.02 -29.40 7.57
N ASP A 351 -23.08 -29.03 8.27
CA ASP A 351 -24.34 -28.68 7.62
C ASP A 351 -24.23 -27.31 6.93
N THR A 352 -23.57 -26.34 7.59
CA THR A 352 -23.27 -25.05 6.97
C THR A 352 -22.33 -25.17 5.77
N CYS A 353 -21.32 -26.03 5.85
CA CYS A 353 -20.42 -26.28 4.71
C CYS A 353 -21.17 -26.87 3.51
N LEU A 354 -22.02 -27.87 3.74
CA LEU A 354 -22.81 -28.50 2.69
C LEU A 354 -23.81 -27.53 2.06
N ALA A 355 -24.45 -26.67 2.86
CA ALA A 355 -25.36 -25.63 2.37
C ALA A 355 -24.67 -24.61 1.44
N LYS A 356 -23.36 -24.37 1.66
CA LYS A 356 -22.51 -23.50 0.82
C LYS A 356 -21.94 -24.22 -0.42
N GLY A 357 -22.30 -25.49 -0.65
CA GLY A 357 -21.74 -26.30 -1.74
C GLY A 357 -20.31 -26.76 -1.51
N LEU A 358 -19.78 -26.63 -0.28
CA LEU A 358 -18.45 -27.11 0.09
C LEU A 358 -18.52 -28.60 0.45
N LYS A 359 -17.40 -29.30 0.26
CA LYS A 359 -17.26 -30.71 0.66
C LYS A 359 -16.66 -30.79 2.06
N GLY A 360 -17.31 -31.50 2.98
CA GLY A 360 -16.81 -31.75 4.34
C GLY A 360 -17.41 -30.82 5.39
N GLY A 361 -16.60 -30.40 6.36
CA GLY A 361 -16.99 -29.58 7.51
C GLY A 361 -16.78 -30.31 8.84
N VAL A 362 -16.59 -29.55 9.92
CA VAL A 362 -16.24 -30.08 11.25
C VAL A 362 -17.43 -30.80 11.86
N VAL A 363 -17.22 -32.04 12.30
CA VAL A 363 -18.27 -32.91 12.85
C VAL A 363 -18.11 -33.18 14.34
N ARG A 364 -16.95 -32.86 14.90
CA ARG A 364 -16.66 -33.06 16.32
C ARG A 364 -15.63 -32.07 16.83
N LEU A 365 -15.85 -31.56 18.03
CA LEU A 365 -14.86 -30.80 18.78
C LEU A 365 -14.28 -31.68 19.89
N ILE A 366 -12.98 -31.59 20.11
CA ILE A 366 -12.29 -32.29 21.19
C ILE A 366 -11.60 -31.22 22.05
N TYR A 367 -12.07 -31.04 23.29
CA TYR A 367 -11.47 -30.09 24.22
C TYR A 367 -10.55 -30.84 25.19
N ILE A 368 -9.25 -30.60 25.09
CA ILE A 368 -8.23 -31.21 25.95
C ILE A 368 -7.77 -30.14 26.93
N VAL A 369 -8.24 -30.21 28.18
CA VAL A 369 -7.89 -29.22 29.23
C VAL A 369 -8.08 -27.78 28.71
N ALA A 370 -9.15 -27.56 27.95
CA ALA A 370 -9.38 -26.34 27.20
C ALA A 370 -10.59 -25.57 27.72
N PHE A 371 -10.59 -24.26 27.48
CA PHE A 371 -11.69 -23.38 27.90
C PHE A 371 -12.93 -23.59 27.02
N LEU A 372 -14.06 -23.92 27.64
CA LEU A 372 -15.37 -23.98 26.99
C LEU A 372 -16.19 -22.74 27.41
N VAL A 373 -16.24 -21.73 26.54
CA VAL A 373 -16.82 -20.42 26.89
C VAL A 373 -18.00 -20.05 25.97
N PRO A 374 -19.02 -19.33 26.48
CA PRO A 374 -20.12 -18.84 25.66
C PRO A 374 -19.71 -17.61 24.84
N GLU A 375 -20.56 -17.25 23.88
CA GLU A 375 -20.51 -15.97 23.19
C GLU A 375 -20.52 -14.80 24.19
N GLY A 376 -19.77 -13.74 23.89
CA GLY A 376 -19.59 -12.57 24.75
C GLY A 376 -18.53 -12.75 25.85
N PHE A 377 -17.97 -13.95 26.03
CA PHE A 377 -16.87 -14.14 26.97
C PHE A 377 -15.60 -13.41 26.49
N GLN A 378 -14.94 -12.71 27.40
CA GLN A 378 -13.66 -12.04 27.18
C GLN A 378 -12.78 -12.33 28.39
N HIS A 379 -11.55 -12.79 28.16
CA HIS A 379 -10.65 -13.18 29.26
C HIS A 379 -10.18 -11.95 30.05
N SER A 380 -9.72 -10.90 29.35
CA SER A 380 -9.25 -9.66 29.97
C SER A 380 -9.82 -8.45 29.22
N PRO A 381 -10.26 -7.39 29.91
CA PRO A 381 -10.57 -6.12 29.26
C PRO A 381 -9.40 -5.61 28.42
N ARG A 382 -9.70 -4.97 27.29
CA ARG A 382 -8.69 -4.42 26.38
C ARG A 382 -7.77 -3.44 27.09
N GLY A 383 -6.46 -3.56 26.86
CA GLY A 383 -5.45 -2.71 27.48
C GLY A 383 -5.14 -3.06 28.94
N SER A 384 -5.72 -4.14 29.47
CA SER A 384 -5.45 -4.64 30.82
C SER A 384 -4.78 -6.02 30.79
N ARG A 385 -4.29 -6.43 31.95
CA ARG A 385 -3.86 -7.81 32.23
C ARG A 385 -4.74 -8.48 33.28
N ASP A 386 -5.96 -7.97 33.46
CA ASP A 386 -6.87 -8.48 34.49
C ASP A 386 -7.15 -9.96 34.21
N HIS A 387 -7.26 -10.77 35.25
CA HIS A 387 -7.45 -12.23 35.15
C HIS A 387 -6.26 -13.04 34.60
N MET A 388 -5.13 -12.41 34.21
CA MET A 388 -3.90 -13.13 33.87
C MET A 388 -3.09 -13.48 35.13
N VAL A 389 -2.45 -14.64 35.13
CA VAL A 389 -1.59 -15.05 36.26
C VAL A 389 -0.28 -14.23 36.31
N PRO A 390 0.35 -14.03 37.48
CA PRO A 390 1.54 -13.18 37.63
C PRO A 390 2.77 -13.59 36.80
N GLU A 391 2.90 -14.87 36.49
CA GLU A 391 4.00 -15.46 35.72
C GLU A 391 3.94 -15.01 34.25
N MET A 392 2.74 -14.71 33.74
CA MET A 392 2.54 -14.12 32.42
C MET A 392 3.02 -12.67 32.41
N LYS A 393 4.23 -12.42 31.92
CA LYS A 393 4.80 -11.06 31.83
C LYS A 393 4.23 -10.36 30.60
N THR A 394 3.59 -9.22 30.81
CA THR A 394 2.86 -8.49 29.76
C THR A 394 3.60 -7.21 29.37
N ASP A 395 3.90 -7.06 28.10
CA ASP A 395 4.40 -5.81 27.51
C ASP A 395 3.26 -5.20 26.68
N LEU A 396 2.56 -4.22 27.27
CA LEU A 396 1.39 -3.60 26.64
C LEU A 396 1.75 -2.75 25.42
N GLU A 397 2.95 -2.16 25.39
CA GLU A 397 3.42 -1.37 24.26
C GLU A 397 3.76 -2.26 23.06
N LYS A 398 4.40 -3.40 23.32
CA LYS A 398 4.71 -4.39 22.26
C LYS A 398 3.55 -5.32 21.94
N GLY A 399 2.51 -5.34 22.78
CA GLY A 399 1.35 -6.21 22.61
C GLY A 399 1.67 -7.68 22.83
N THR A 400 2.60 -8.01 23.75
CA THR A 400 3.05 -9.39 23.96
C THR A 400 2.92 -9.87 25.40
N VAL A 401 2.81 -11.20 25.53
CA VAL A 401 2.91 -11.95 26.77
C VAL A 401 4.09 -12.91 26.66
N THR A 402 4.96 -12.91 27.67
CA THR A 402 6.11 -13.80 27.77
C THR A 402 6.14 -14.49 29.13
N MET A 403 7.03 -15.47 29.27
CA MET A 403 7.42 -16.00 30.57
C MET A 403 8.93 -15.85 30.76
N ILE A 404 9.35 -15.70 32.00
CA ILE A 404 10.77 -15.72 32.35
C ILE A 404 11.21 -17.18 32.52
N PRO A 405 12.46 -17.54 32.18
CA PRO A 405 12.94 -18.92 32.22
C PRO A 405 12.72 -19.63 33.57
N GLU A 406 12.80 -18.88 34.67
CA GLU A 406 12.65 -19.40 36.03
C GLU A 406 11.23 -19.91 36.32
N ASP A 407 10.21 -19.30 35.71
CA ASP A 407 8.79 -19.64 35.91
C ASP A 407 8.36 -20.81 34.98
N VAL A 408 9.18 -21.17 33.98
CA VAL A 408 8.80 -22.11 32.91
C VAL A 408 8.49 -23.51 33.43
N LYS A 409 9.30 -24.02 34.37
CA LYS A 409 9.13 -25.36 34.92
C LYS A 409 7.81 -25.48 35.65
N ASP A 410 7.57 -24.57 36.59
CA ASP A 410 6.39 -24.59 37.45
C ASP A 410 5.10 -24.35 36.66
N MET A 411 5.17 -23.65 35.53
CA MET A 411 4.00 -23.33 34.73
C MET A 411 3.69 -24.34 33.61
N PHE A 412 4.71 -24.93 32.96
CA PHE A 412 4.50 -25.77 31.78
C PHE A 412 5.00 -27.21 31.89
N TYR A 413 6.06 -27.47 32.68
CA TYR A 413 6.84 -28.71 32.58
C TYR A 413 7.16 -29.30 33.97
N GLN A 414 6.16 -29.32 34.87
CA GLN A 414 6.31 -29.70 36.27
C GLN A 414 6.84 -31.13 36.47
N ASP A 415 6.62 -32.00 35.48
CA ASP A 415 6.98 -33.42 35.47
C ASP A 415 8.30 -33.73 34.74
N LEU A 416 8.96 -32.72 34.17
CA LEU A 416 10.23 -32.88 33.46
C LEU A 416 11.44 -32.51 34.34
N ASP A 417 12.59 -33.13 34.07
CA ASP A 417 13.85 -32.78 34.73
C ASP A 417 14.36 -31.39 34.32
N ASP A 418 15.17 -30.76 35.17
CA ASP A 418 15.61 -29.37 34.98
C ASP A 418 16.41 -29.15 33.68
N GLU A 419 17.18 -30.17 33.24
CA GLU A 419 17.98 -30.08 32.03
C GLU A 419 17.09 -30.04 30.79
N THR A 420 16.09 -30.93 30.72
CA THR A 420 15.09 -30.93 29.66
C THR A 420 14.30 -29.62 29.61
N VAL A 421 13.88 -29.10 30.78
CA VAL A 421 13.14 -27.83 30.84
C VAL A 421 14.01 -26.66 30.36
N ALA A 422 15.27 -26.61 30.75
CA ALA A 422 16.18 -25.54 30.33
C ALA A 422 16.40 -25.51 28.82
N GLU A 423 16.41 -26.67 28.15
CA GLU A 423 16.46 -26.73 26.68
C GLU A 423 15.14 -26.27 26.06
N LEU A 424 13.99 -26.76 26.53
CA LEU A 424 12.67 -26.38 25.99
C LEU A 424 12.35 -24.89 26.18
N ALA A 425 12.79 -24.29 27.29
CA ALA A 425 12.57 -22.87 27.58
C ALA A 425 13.22 -21.94 26.53
N LYS A 426 14.29 -22.37 25.84
CA LYS A 426 14.97 -21.58 24.81
C LYS A 426 14.12 -21.38 23.56
N ASP A 427 13.19 -22.28 23.29
CA ASP A 427 12.33 -22.24 22.12
C ASP A 427 11.03 -21.44 22.36
N LEU A 428 10.76 -21.01 23.60
CA LEU A 428 9.58 -20.22 23.93
C LEU A 428 9.63 -18.86 23.22
N ARG A 429 8.51 -18.50 22.59
CA ARG A 429 8.33 -17.23 21.89
C ARG A 429 7.27 -16.38 22.58
N PRO A 430 7.34 -15.04 22.48
CA PRO A 430 6.26 -14.18 22.92
C PRO A 430 4.94 -14.50 22.21
N GLN A 431 3.86 -14.57 22.98
CA GLN A 431 2.49 -14.70 22.48
C GLN A 431 1.85 -13.31 22.34
N SER A 432 0.95 -13.12 21.38
CA SER A 432 0.17 -11.88 21.27
C SER A 432 -0.78 -11.74 22.46
N ILE A 433 -0.75 -10.58 23.15
CA ILE A 433 -1.70 -10.26 24.21
C ILE A 433 -3.12 -10.04 23.67
N GLY A 434 -3.24 -9.69 22.38
CA GLY A 434 -4.53 -9.44 21.74
C GLY A 434 -5.47 -10.64 21.81
N ALA A 435 -4.93 -11.87 21.83
CA ALA A 435 -5.72 -13.09 21.95
C ALA A 435 -6.54 -13.15 23.25
N PHE A 436 -6.03 -12.54 24.34
CA PHE A 436 -6.72 -12.46 25.64
C PHE A 436 -7.76 -11.35 25.71
N TRP A 437 -7.66 -10.37 24.82
CA TRP A 437 -8.63 -9.28 24.70
C TRP A 437 -9.73 -9.60 23.69
N SER A 438 -9.58 -10.64 22.89
CA SER A 438 -10.62 -11.08 21.96
C SER A 438 -11.87 -11.54 22.72
N THR A 439 -13.03 -11.13 22.23
CA THR A 439 -14.32 -11.63 22.70
C THR A 439 -14.71 -12.85 21.89
N THR A 440 -15.16 -13.92 22.54
CA THR A 440 -15.72 -15.09 21.87
C THR A 440 -17.02 -14.68 21.19
N LYS A 441 -17.10 -14.83 19.86
CA LYS A 441 -18.29 -14.44 19.07
C LYS A 441 -19.18 -15.60 18.71
N HIS A 442 -18.56 -16.78 18.59
CA HIS A 442 -19.26 -18.00 18.22
C HIS A 442 -18.88 -19.12 19.18
N ALA A 443 -19.88 -19.77 19.79
CA ALA A 443 -19.69 -20.95 20.63
C ALA A 443 -19.95 -22.22 19.81
N ALA A 444 -18.96 -22.64 19.02
CA ALA A 444 -19.07 -23.80 18.13
C ALA A 444 -19.53 -25.09 18.83
N TRP A 445 -19.25 -25.25 20.12
CA TRP A 445 -19.67 -26.40 20.93
C TRP A 445 -21.20 -26.51 21.13
N ARG A 446 -21.95 -25.45 20.83
CA ARG A 446 -23.42 -25.48 20.83
C ARG A 446 -24.00 -26.18 19.61
N ILE A 447 -23.27 -26.19 18.49
CA ILE A 447 -23.76 -26.69 17.19
C ILE A 447 -22.99 -27.92 16.71
N ILE A 448 -21.71 -28.05 17.06
CA ILE A 448 -20.88 -29.20 16.71
C ILE A 448 -20.77 -30.11 17.94
N PRO A 449 -21.03 -31.43 17.80
CA PRO A 449 -20.83 -32.41 18.87
C PRO A 449 -19.47 -32.27 19.55
N THR A 450 -19.44 -32.20 20.88
CA THR A 450 -18.22 -31.91 21.65
C THR A 450 -17.90 -33.07 22.61
N ILE A 451 -16.62 -33.43 22.70
CA ILE A 451 -16.08 -34.44 23.62
C ILE A 451 -15.00 -33.82 24.50
#